data_AF-A0A7X5ICN2-F1
#
_entry.id   AF-A0A7X5ICN2-F1
#
_cell.length_a   1.000
_cell.length_b   1.000
_cell.length_c   1.000
_cell.angle_alpha   90.00
_cell.angle_beta   90.00
_cell.angle_gamma   90.00
#
_symmetry.space_group_name_H-M   'P 1'
#
loop_
_entity.id
_entity.type
_entity.pdbx_description
1 polymer ?
#
loop_
_entity_poly.entity_id
_entity_poly.type
_entity_poly.pdbx_seq_one_letter_code
_entity_poly.pdbx_strand_id
1 'polypeptide(L)'
;MTKEQILQRQQELIRAARNEDRDLTVQEQAEFDRLQRSLEAMEEEDRASGSGQRTAAFQESRGAGAQPGEDPAGREQAAGAPVSPEQAAQRAIEAERQRMAQITSLCRSFQISPDEYIQNGSSLETVRAAVLEQLQRTGAPVNARVTADEGDKFRERASDGLMMRAGISLPSVADGAGQMRGMSLRDLAIECLAREGKDTMSLLRMDMTDLYADLCRQFYNPTAAFPAILDNTIRKSITHQYNLVPTTFQAWTTKGSLSDFKETKDHEYVIGGVGDFLEVPENGELKADTPDTKLLPSRSLKTYGRQFSMTRQAFINDDIGFLTEIPGLYATKAKKTIDKAVYGILYDNKPVFDKKSLFHADHNNLIAVGAKPSQASLQEMILQMQKQKDPFGDAIYVTPQYIIVPVGYEFDLAVILHSTQVTGSNHNDINPLYNYPIHVIQTPVLNALAKGKEVPWFMAANPASAKSIQVDYLNGQETPTFRRMEAPGVLGFTWDIYLDWGIAVRDFRGIAKNPGVAIE
;
A
#
# COMPACT_ATOMS: atom_id res chain seq x y z
N MET A 1 3.96 19.52 44.14
CA MET A 1 3.26 19.33 42.86
C MET A 1 3.79 18.07 42.23
N THR A 2 2.94 17.24 41.61
CA THR A 2 3.41 16.11 40.80
C THR A 2 4.05 16.60 39.50
N LYS A 3 4.89 15.81 38.84
CA LYS A 3 5.52 16.18 37.54
C LYS A 3 4.49 16.64 36.50
N GLU A 4 3.35 15.95 36.44
CA GLU A 4 2.23 16.31 35.56
C GLU A 4 1.62 17.68 35.88
N GLN A 5 1.49 18.03 37.16
CA GLN A 5 0.97 19.34 37.58
C GLN A 5 1.93 20.48 37.21
N ILE A 6 3.25 20.25 37.31
CA ILE A 6 4.26 21.24 36.92
C ILE A 6 4.22 21.50 35.42
N LEU A 7 4.16 20.43 34.62
CA LEU A 7 4.05 20.53 33.16
C LEU A 7 2.76 21.20 32.71
N GLN A 8 1.63 20.88 33.34
CA GLN A 8 0.36 21.57 33.07
C GLN A 8 0.45 23.06 33.37
N ARG A 9 1.05 23.45 34.49
CA ARG A 9 1.21 24.86 34.87
C ARG A 9 2.13 25.62 33.92
N GLN A 10 3.23 25.01 33.47
CA GLN A 10 4.11 25.59 32.44
C GLN A 10 3.36 25.79 31.11
N GLN A 11 2.53 24.84 30.70
CA GLN A 11 1.72 24.96 29.49
C GLN A 11 0.65 26.04 29.60
N GLU A 12 0.05 26.24 30.77
CA GLU A 12 -0.89 27.33 31.03
C GLU A 12 -0.23 28.71 30.87
N LEU A 13 0.98 28.89 31.42
CA LEU A 13 1.73 30.16 31.30
C LEU A 13 2.07 30.48 29.83
N ILE A 14 2.51 29.49 29.07
CA ILE A 14 2.81 29.65 27.63
C ILE A 14 1.52 29.92 26.84
N ARG A 15 0.41 29.24 27.16
CA ARG A 15 -0.89 29.48 26.49
C ARG A 15 -1.46 30.86 26.82
N ALA A 16 -1.31 31.34 28.04
CA ALA A 16 -1.74 32.69 28.43
C ALA A 16 -0.98 33.76 27.65
N ALA A 17 0.36 33.64 27.58
CA ALA A 17 1.20 34.54 26.78
C ALA A 17 0.84 34.50 25.29
N ARG A 18 0.63 33.29 24.74
CA ARG A 18 0.25 33.11 23.33
C ARG A 18 -1.14 33.63 22.99
N ASN A 19 -2.11 33.52 23.89
CA ASN A 19 -3.46 34.05 23.68
C ASN A 19 -3.48 35.59 23.64
N GLU A 20 -2.51 36.22 24.29
CA GLU A 20 -2.35 37.67 24.34
C GLU A 20 -1.30 38.19 23.34
N ASP A 21 -0.80 37.32 22.45
CA ASP A 21 0.22 37.57 21.41
C ASP A 21 1.44 38.36 21.94
N ARG A 22 1.84 38.05 23.17
CA ARG A 22 2.94 38.70 23.89
C ARG A 22 3.96 37.68 24.39
N ASP A 23 5.18 38.13 24.60
CA ASP A 23 6.19 37.36 25.34
C ASP A 23 5.79 37.25 26.82
N LEU A 24 6.32 36.21 27.49
CA LEU A 24 6.15 36.01 28.93
C LEU A 24 6.65 37.26 29.67
N THR A 25 5.83 37.80 30.55
CA THR A 25 6.27 38.90 31.43
C THR A 25 7.40 38.43 32.33
N VAL A 26 8.21 39.36 32.84
CA VAL A 26 9.33 39.06 33.76
C VAL A 26 8.87 38.20 34.96
N GLN A 27 7.62 38.37 35.42
CA GLN A 27 7.06 37.58 36.52
C GLN A 27 6.68 36.15 36.07
N GLU A 28 6.03 36.00 34.91
CA GLU A 28 5.66 34.68 34.34
C GLU A 28 6.91 33.88 33.94
N GLN A 29 7.95 34.55 33.42
CA GLN A 29 9.24 33.95 33.11
C GLN A 29 9.93 33.43 34.37
N ALA A 30 9.91 34.20 35.47
CA ALA A 30 10.46 33.76 36.75
C ALA A 30 9.69 32.59 37.37
N GLU A 31 8.36 32.54 37.19
CA GLU A 31 7.53 31.39 37.60
C GLU A 31 7.88 30.15 36.75
N PHE A 32 8.01 30.32 35.44
CA PHE A 32 8.39 29.26 34.51
C PHE A 32 9.77 28.66 34.85
N ASP A 33 10.77 29.50 35.08
CA ASP A 33 12.13 29.07 35.43
C ASP A 33 12.18 28.36 36.78
N ARG A 34 11.34 28.78 37.74
CA ARG A 34 11.21 28.10 39.04
C ARG A 34 10.59 26.70 38.90
N LEU A 35 9.57 26.58 38.06
CA LEU A 35 8.93 25.29 37.75
C LEU A 35 9.90 24.35 37.03
N GLN A 36 10.71 24.90 36.10
CA GLN A 36 11.75 24.16 35.38
C GLN A 36 12.78 23.55 36.33
N ARG A 37 13.33 24.36 37.25
CA ARG A 37 14.28 23.88 38.27
C ARG A 37 13.68 22.81 39.19
N SER A 38 12.39 22.92 39.50
CA SER A 38 11.70 21.90 40.30
C SER A 38 11.51 20.58 39.54
N LEU A 39 11.36 20.62 38.22
CA LEU A 39 11.26 19.44 37.38
C LEU A 39 12.62 18.74 37.27
N GLU A 40 13.69 19.50 37.02
CA GLU A 40 15.06 19.01 36.95
C GLU A 40 15.49 18.33 38.26
N ALA A 41 15.18 18.93 39.41
CA ALA A 41 15.46 18.32 40.71
C ALA A 41 14.74 16.97 40.91
N MET A 42 13.49 16.85 40.46
CA MET A 42 12.73 15.58 40.53
C MET A 42 13.20 14.55 39.50
N GLU A 43 13.81 14.97 38.38
CA GLU A 43 14.46 14.05 37.44
C GLU A 43 15.80 13.53 37.96
N GLU A 44 16.55 14.35 38.69
CA GLU A 44 17.77 13.92 39.38
C GLU A 44 17.48 12.94 40.53
N GLU A 45 16.40 13.14 41.30
CA GLU A 45 15.96 12.19 42.32
C GLU A 45 15.51 10.83 41.73
N ASP A 46 14.81 10.84 40.60
CA ASP A 46 14.43 9.61 39.87
C ASP A 46 15.67 8.88 39.29
N ARG A 47 16.67 9.63 38.82
CA ARG A 47 17.96 9.08 38.38
C ARG A 47 18.77 8.49 39.53
N ALA A 48 18.68 9.06 40.74
CA ALA A 48 19.39 8.58 41.92
C ALA A 48 18.75 7.32 42.55
N SER A 49 17.44 7.13 42.39
CA SER A 49 16.69 6.01 42.97
C SER A 49 16.60 4.77 42.06
N GLY A 50 16.97 4.87 40.78
CA GLY A 50 17.13 3.74 39.86
C GLY A 50 18.59 3.40 39.59
N SER A 51 19.19 2.43 40.30
CA SER A 51 20.50 1.89 39.90
C SER A 51 20.53 0.36 39.88
N GLY A 52 20.92 -0.20 38.73
CA GLY A 52 21.31 -1.61 38.62
C GLY A 52 21.32 -2.25 37.23
N GLN A 53 22.21 -1.86 36.31
CA GLN A 53 23.16 -2.80 35.66
C GLN A 53 24.13 -2.14 34.63
N ARG A 54 25.38 -1.97 35.08
CA ARG A 54 26.71 -2.28 34.46
C ARG A 54 27.04 -1.81 33.02
N THR A 55 27.90 -0.78 32.89
CA THR A 55 29.38 -0.79 32.55
C THR A 55 29.72 -1.09 31.08
N ALA A 56 30.58 -0.37 30.35
CA ALA A 56 31.57 0.67 30.66
C ALA A 56 32.06 1.34 29.34
N ALA A 57 32.55 2.59 29.43
CA ALA A 57 33.84 3.01 28.86
C ALA A 57 34.14 4.51 29.13
N PHE A 58 35.24 4.76 29.87
CA PHE A 58 36.16 5.93 29.83
C PHE A 58 35.57 7.35 30.00
N GLN A 59 35.76 8.09 31.11
CA GLN A 59 37.01 8.58 31.75
C GLN A 59 37.90 9.31 30.72
N GLU A 60 38.31 10.59 30.81
CA GLU A 60 38.55 11.56 31.89
C GLU A 60 38.75 12.92 31.15
N SER A 61 38.41 14.11 31.60
CA SER A 61 38.96 14.79 32.78
C SER A 61 38.27 16.15 32.96
N ARG A 62 37.84 16.41 34.19
CA ARG A 62 37.62 17.73 34.81
C ARG A 62 38.78 18.69 34.47
N GLY A 63 38.68 20.01 34.54
CA GLY A 63 37.68 20.89 35.12
C GLY A 63 38.40 22.11 35.70
N ALA A 64 37.69 23.23 35.64
CA ALA A 64 37.77 24.43 36.49
C ALA A 64 39.11 25.17 36.72
N GLY A 65 39.06 26.49 36.52
CA GLY A 65 40.02 27.45 37.08
C GLY A 65 39.75 28.86 36.58
N ALA A 66 38.82 29.57 37.23
CA ALA A 66 38.61 30.99 37.07
C ALA A 66 39.81 31.80 37.58
N GLN A 67 40.18 32.91 36.92
CA GLN A 67 40.50 34.21 37.54
C GLN A 67 40.82 35.31 36.49
N PRO A 68 40.90 36.60 36.86
CA PRO A 68 40.29 37.73 36.16
C PRO A 68 41.28 38.55 35.32
N GLY A 69 40.75 39.58 34.66
CA GLY A 69 41.45 40.39 33.67
C GLY A 69 42.57 41.30 34.18
N GLU A 70 43.38 41.74 33.22
CA GLU A 70 44.26 42.90 33.27
C GLU A 70 44.32 43.52 31.87
N ASP A 71 43.99 44.82 31.80
CA ASP A 71 44.26 45.71 30.67
C ASP A 71 45.79 45.86 30.46
N PRO A 72 46.21 46.17 29.22
CA PRO A 72 47.38 47.03 29.04
C PRO A 72 47.00 48.29 28.27
N ALA A 73 46.98 49.41 28.98
CA ALA A 73 47.11 50.72 28.40
C ALA A 73 48.58 50.97 27.98
N GLY A 74 48.76 51.47 26.76
CA GLY A 74 49.79 52.44 26.40
C GLY A 74 51.24 51.97 26.30
N ARG A 75 51.69 51.71 25.06
CA ARG A 75 52.99 52.25 24.61
C ARG A 75 52.85 52.92 23.25
N GLU A 76 53.25 54.18 23.29
CA GLU A 76 53.22 55.23 22.30
C GLU A 76 53.70 54.86 20.89
N GLN A 77 53.01 55.47 19.93
CA GLN A 77 53.52 55.81 18.61
C GLN A 77 54.86 56.53 18.72
N ALA A 78 55.90 55.98 18.11
CA ALA A 78 57.10 56.72 17.74
C ALA A 78 57.13 56.88 16.22
N ALA A 79 57.24 58.14 15.82
CA ALA A 79 57.22 58.65 14.46
C ALA A 79 58.35 58.08 13.58
N GLY A 80 58.11 58.14 12.26
CA GLY A 80 58.90 57.53 11.21
C GLY A 80 60.38 57.93 11.17
N ALA A 81 61.19 56.94 10.80
CA ALA A 81 62.49 57.13 10.17
C ALA A 81 62.33 56.86 8.67
N PRO A 82 62.94 57.67 7.78
CA PRO A 82 62.81 57.50 6.34
C PRO A 82 63.41 56.16 5.92
N VAL A 83 62.57 55.26 5.41
CA VAL A 83 63.01 53.99 4.82
C VAL A 83 63.85 54.34 3.60
N SER A 84 65.13 53.96 3.61
CA SER A 84 65.99 54.14 2.44
C SER A 84 65.35 53.40 1.25
N PRO A 85 65.39 53.94 0.01
CA PRO A 85 64.70 53.37 -1.15
C PRO A 85 65.06 51.89 -1.41
N GLU A 86 66.25 51.45 -1.00
CA GLU A 86 66.69 50.04 -1.05
C GLU A 86 65.97 49.12 -0.07
N GLN A 87 65.66 49.58 1.16
CA GLN A 87 64.93 48.78 2.15
C GLN A 87 63.43 48.70 1.83
N ALA A 88 62.87 49.71 1.17
CA ALA A 88 61.51 49.68 0.64
C ALA A 88 61.39 48.72 -0.55
N ALA A 89 62.40 48.70 -1.44
CA ALA A 89 62.47 47.76 -2.55
C ALA A 89 62.59 46.30 -2.09
N GLN A 90 63.41 46.02 -1.06
CA GLN A 90 63.54 44.66 -0.50
C GLN A 90 62.23 44.16 0.12
N ARG A 91 61.53 44.99 0.90
CA ARG A 91 60.21 44.62 1.45
C ARG A 91 59.15 44.40 0.37
N ALA A 92 59.19 45.16 -0.72
CA ALA A 92 58.28 44.97 -1.86
C ALA A 92 58.55 43.63 -2.58
N ILE A 93 59.81 43.24 -2.75
CA ILE A 93 60.19 41.95 -3.36
C ILE A 93 59.78 40.78 -2.46
N GLU A 94 59.95 40.89 -1.14
CA GLU A 94 59.52 39.86 -0.19
C GLU A 94 58.00 39.71 -0.14
N ALA A 95 57.27 40.82 -0.15
CA ALA A 95 55.81 40.82 -0.24
C ALA A 95 55.31 40.16 -1.54
N GLU A 96 55.97 40.43 -2.66
CA GLU A 96 55.63 39.83 -3.96
C GLU A 96 55.92 38.32 -3.99
N ARG A 97 57.02 37.87 -3.38
CA ARG A 97 57.32 36.44 -3.21
C ARG A 97 56.28 35.73 -2.33
N GLN A 98 55.85 36.37 -1.23
CA GLN A 98 54.80 35.83 -0.36
C GLN A 98 53.47 35.74 -1.10
N ARG A 99 53.12 36.75 -1.91
CA ARG A 99 51.92 36.75 -2.75
C ARG A 99 51.93 35.58 -3.74
N MET A 100 53.01 35.41 -4.49
CA MET A 100 53.14 34.31 -5.47
C MET A 100 53.05 32.93 -4.80
N ALA A 101 53.67 32.74 -3.63
CA ALA A 101 53.60 31.49 -2.88
C ALA A 101 52.17 31.17 -2.42
N GLN A 102 51.43 32.17 -1.92
CA GLN A 102 50.04 32.00 -1.47
C GLN A 102 49.08 31.72 -2.62
N ILE A 103 49.23 32.43 -3.75
CA ILE A 103 48.43 32.17 -4.97
C ILE A 103 48.69 30.76 -5.49
N THR A 104 49.96 30.34 -5.56
CA THR A 104 50.32 29.00 -6.06
C THR A 104 49.75 27.89 -5.17
N SER A 105 49.79 28.06 -3.83
CA SER A 105 49.22 27.10 -2.88
C SER A 105 47.71 26.97 -3.04
N LEU A 106 47.01 28.12 -3.17
CA LEU A 106 45.56 28.18 -3.30
C LEU A 106 45.08 27.63 -4.65
N CYS A 107 45.74 27.96 -5.76
CA CYS A 107 45.43 27.41 -7.07
C CYS A 107 45.65 25.89 -7.13
N ARG A 108 46.68 25.36 -6.45
CA ARG A 108 46.95 23.92 -6.37
C ARG A 108 45.87 23.14 -5.62
N SER A 109 45.31 23.67 -4.54
CA SER A 109 44.26 22.97 -3.76
C SER A 109 42.95 22.82 -4.55
N PHE A 110 42.69 23.70 -5.52
CA PHE A 110 41.46 23.71 -6.31
C PHE A 110 41.66 23.32 -7.78
N GLN A 111 42.83 22.79 -8.14
CA GLN A 111 43.19 22.35 -9.50
C GLN A 111 43.06 23.44 -10.59
N ILE A 112 43.38 24.69 -10.24
CA ILE A 112 43.38 25.84 -11.17
C ILE A 112 44.84 26.17 -11.55
N SER A 113 45.09 26.57 -12.80
CA SER A 113 46.41 26.96 -13.28
C SER A 113 46.88 28.30 -12.65
N PRO A 114 48.02 28.35 -11.94
CA PRO A 114 48.50 29.58 -11.28
C PRO A 114 49.08 30.63 -12.24
N ASP A 115 49.50 30.21 -13.44
CA ASP A 115 50.37 31.00 -14.32
C ASP A 115 49.73 32.31 -14.79
N GLU A 116 48.43 32.30 -15.10
CA GLU A 116 47.70 33.49 -15.57
C GLU A 116 47.53 34.54 -14.47
N TYR A 117 47.31 34.11 -13.23
CA TYR A 117 47.11 35.03 -12.10
C TYR A 117 48.41 35.67 -11.62
N ILE A 118 49.53 34.94 -11.77
CA ILE A 118 50.87 35.45 -11.45
C ILE A 118 51.34 36.44 -12.53
N GLN A 119 51.11 36.16 -13.82
CA GLN A 119 51.51 37.06 -14.91
C GLN A 119 50.70 38.35 -14.95
N ASN A 120 49.40 38.30 -14.63
CA ASN A 120 48.53 39.47 -14.62
C ASN A 120 48.65 40.35 -13.38
N GLY A 121 49.54 40.00 -12.43
CA GLY A 121 49.75 40.80 -11.21
C GLY A 121 48.52 40.88 -10.31
N SER A 122 47.61 39.90 -10.35
CA SER A 122 46.36 39.91 -9.60
C SER A 122 46.60 39.83 -8.08
N SER A 123 45.77 40.52 -7.29
CA SER A 123 45.83 40.43 -5.83
C SER A 123 45.29 39.08 -5.34
N LEU A 124 45.73 38.66 -4.15
CA LEU A 124 45.28 37.42 -3.53
C LEU A 124 43.75 37.36 -3.34
N GLU A 125 43.12 38.51 -3.10
CA GLU A 125 41.66 38.62 -2.92
C GLU A 125 40.92 38.35 -4.23
N THR A 126 41.41 38.84 -5.37
CA THR A 126 40.82 38.57 -6.68
C THR A 126 40.89 37.08 -7.03
N VAL A 127 42.01 36.42 -6.72
CA VAL A 127 42.16 34.97 -6.96
C VAL A 127 41.23 34.17 -6.06
N ARG A 128 41.09 34.54 -4.78
CA ARG A 128 40.14 33.90 -3.85
C ARG A 128 38.69 34.04 -4.32
N ALA A 129 38.30 35.22 -4.81
CA ALA A 129 36.96 35.45 -5.35
C ALA A 129 36.69 34.57 -6.59
N ALA A 130 37.63 34.48 -7.52
CA ALA A 130 37.51 33.64 -8.71
C ALA A 130 37.42 32.14 -8.36
N VAL A 131 38.20 31.67 -7.39
CA VAL A 131 38.12 30.30 -6.89
C VAL A 131 36.77 30.00 -6.22
N LEU A 132 36.25 30.94 -5.43
CA LEU A 132 34.92 30.82 -4.80
C LEU A 132 33.79 30.78 -5.82
N GLU A 133 33.88 31.58 -6.89
CA GLU A 133 32.93 31.56 -7.99
C GLU A 133 32.98 30.23 -8.76
N GLN A 134 34.17 29.69 -9.00
CA GLN A 134 34.34 28.39 -9.65
C GLN A 134 33.85 27.22 -8.77
N LEU A 135 34.04 27.32 -7.45
CA LEU A 135 33.42 26.41 -6.48
C LEU A 135 31.90 26.52 -6.46
N GLN A 136 31.32 27.72 -6.60
CA GLN A 136 29.87 27.87 -6.74
C GLN A 136 29.34 27.23 -8.03
N ARG A 137 30.09 27.34 -9.14
CA ARG A 137 29.70 26.72 -10.42
C ARG A 137 29.83 25.19 -10.41
N THR A 138 30.81 24.66 -9.68
CA THR A 138 31.11 23.21 -9.65
C THR A 138 30.42 22.49 -8.48
N GLY A 139 30.17 23.22 -7.39
CA GLY A 139 29.56 22.75 -6.14
C GLY A 139 28.08 23.08 -6.01
N ALA A 140 27.34 23.07 -7.12
CA ALA A 140 25.89 22.98 -7.01
C ALA A 140 25.56 21.71 -6.20
N PRO A 141 24.84 21.80 -5.06
CA PRO A 141 24.43 20.61 -4.34
C PRO A 141 23.62 19.77 -5.33
N VAL A 142 24.14 18.60 -5.66
CA VAL A 142 23.39 17.59 -6.39
C VAL A 142 22.21 17.28 -5.47
N ASN A 143 21.05 17.86 -5.80
CA ASN A 143 19.78 17.50 -5.20
C ASN A 143 19.43 16.08 -5.69
N ALA A 144 20.25 15.10 -5.34
CA ALA A 144 19.89 13.71 -5.34
C ALA A 144 18.87 13.59 -4.22
N ARG A 145 17.60 13.77 -4.58
CA ARG A 145 16.48 13.37 -3.75
C ARG A 145 16.64 11.87 -3.60
N VAL A 146 17.27 11.43 -2.50
CA VAL A 146 17.39 10.01 -2.13
C VAL A 146 15.97 9.55 -1.85
N THR A 147 15.28 9.10 -2.89
CA THR A 147 13.89 8.67 -2.83
C THR A 147 13.76 7.24 -2.29
N ALA A 148 14.87 6.50 -2.18
CA ALA A 148 14.93 5.17 -1.57
C ALA A 148 16.30 4.93 -0.92
N ASP A 149 16.28 4.48 0.33
CA ASP A 149 17.46 4.08 1.10
C ASP A 149 18.17 2.89 0.43
N GLU A 150 19.48 2.78 0.58
CA GLU A 150 20.28 1.69 0.00
C GLU A 150 19.80 0.32 0.53
N GLY A 151 19.32 0.30 1.78
CA GLY A 151 18.67 -0.85 2.40
C GLY A 151 17.40 -1.28 1.69
N ASP A 152 16.53 -0.35 1.29
CA ASP A 152 15.28 -0.67 0.61
C ASP A 152 15.53 -1.21 -0.80
N LYS A 153 16.49 -0.62 -1.53
CA LYS A 153 16.93 -1.15 -2.84
C LYS A 153 17.52 -2.54 -2.72
N PHE A 154 18.27 -2.83 -1.65
CA PHE A 154 18.76 -4.19 -1.39
C PHE A 154 17.61 -5.17 -1.14
N ARG A 155 16.64 -4.79 -0.29
CA ARG A 155 15.48 -5.64 0.00
C ARG A 155 14.67 -5.95 -1.25
N GLU A 156 14.47 -4.95 -2.10
CA GLU A 156 13.73 -5.10 -3.36
C GLU A 156 14.47 -6.06 -4.32
N ARG A 157 15.78 -5.85 -4.55
CA ARG A 157 16.63 -6.73 -5.36
C ARG A 157 16.64 -8.17 -4.85
N ALA A 158 16.76 -8.36 -3.54
CA ALA A 158 16.73 -9.67 -2.91
C ALA A 158 15.36 -10.35 -3.08
N SER A 159 14.26 -9.62 -2.88
CA SER A 159 12.91 -10.16 -3.07
C SER A 159 12.64 -10.58 -4.52
N ASP A 160 13.10 -9.80 -5.50
CA ASP A 160 12.95 -10.12 -6.91
C ASP A 160 13.83 -11.31 -7.32
N GLY A 161 15.06 -11.39 -6.78
CA GLY A 161 15.95 -12.53 -6.97
C GLY A 161 15.34 -13.85 -6.49
N LEU A 162 14.68 -13.84 -5.31
CA LEU A 162 13.97 -14.99 -4.78
C LEU A 162 12.77 -15.38 -5.67
N MET A 163 11.99 -14.41 -6.14
CA MET A 163 10.88 -14.65 -7.06
C MET A 163 11.35 -15.27 -8.39
N MET A 164 12.47 -14.78 -8.95
CA MET A 164 13.09 -15.34 -10.15
C MET A 164 13.64 -16.75 -9.95
N ARG A 165 14.19 -17.03 -8.77
CA ARG A 165 14.68 -18.37 -8.42
C ARG A 165 13.52 -19.37 -8.34
N ALA A 166 12.37 -18.92 -7.83
CA ALA A 166 11.12 -19.70 -7.85
C ALA A 166 10.48 -19.84 -9.24
N GLY A 167 11.10 -19.32 -10.31
CA GLY A 167 10.60 -19.40 -11.68
C GLY A 167 9.45 -18.44 -11.98
N ILE A 168 9.17 -17.48 -11.09
CA ILE A 168 8.11 -16.49 -11.26
C ILE A 168 8.70 -15.26 -11.96
N SER A 169 8.25 -14.98 -13.18
CA SER A 169 8.62 -13.76 -13.90
C SER A 169 7.77 -12.58 -13.42
N LEU A 170 8.43 -11.57 -12.86
CA LEU A 170 7.79 -10.32 -12.47
C LEU A 170 7.77 -9.33 -13.65
N PRO A 171 6.72 -8.51 -13.78
CA PRO A 171 6.62 -7.51 -14.85
C PRO A 171 7.61 -6.33 -14.68
N SER A 172 8.07 -6.07 -13.46
CA SER A 172 9.13 -5.12 -13.15
C SER A 172 10.14 -5.80 -12.24
N VAL A 173 11.42 -5.66 -12.58
CA VAL A 173 12.54 -6.30 -11.89
C VAL A 173 13.51 -5.22 -11.46
N ALA A 174 13.92 -5.24 -10.19
CA ALA A 174 14.95 -4.33 -9.69
C ALA A 174 16.34 -4.62 -10.28
N ASP A 175 17.10 -3.56 -10.57
CA ASP A 175 18.46 -3.64 -11.12
C ASP A 175 19.37 -4.49 -10.23
N GLY A 176 19.94 -5.57 -10.78
CA GLY A 176 20.80 -6.49 -10.01
C GLY A 176 20.08 -7.66 -9.32
N ALA A 177 18.76 -7.81 -9.48
CA ALA A 177 18.03 -9.00 -9.01
C ALA A 177 18.58 -10.32 -9.57
N GLY A 178 19.14 -10.30 -10.78
CA GLY A 178 19.79 -11.46 -11.39
C GLY A 178 21.01 -11.98 -10.61
N GLN A 179 21.71 -11.12 -9.86
CA GLN A 179 22.83 -11.52 -9.00
C GLN A 179 22.32 -12.23 -7.74
N MET A 180 21.16 -11.79 -7.22
CA MET A 180 20.51 -12.38 -6.04
C MET A 180 19.83 -13.71 -6.36
N ARG A 181 19.49 -13.98 -7.63
CA ARG A 181 18.86 -15.25 -8.08
C ARG A 181 19.68 -16.49 -7.73
N GLY A 182 21.01 -16.37 -7.71
CA GLY A 182 21.92 -17.49 -7.42
C GLY A 182 22.16 -17.77 -5.93
N MET A 183 21.68 -16.90 -5.03
CA MET A 183 21.96 -17.02 -3.59
C MET A 183 21.02 -18.02 -2.91
N SER A 184 21.54 -18.77 -1.93
CA SER A 184 20.72 -19.56 -0.99
C SER A 184 20.05 -18.67 0.05
N LEU A 185 18.96 -19.13 0.69
CA LEU A 185 18.37 -18.46 1.85
C LEU A 185 19.40 -18.27 2.96
N ARG A 186 20.34 -19.22 3.09
CA ARG A 186 21.48 -19.12 4.00
C ARG A 186 22.40 -17.96 3.63
N ASP A 187 22.84 -17.89 2.38
CA ASP A 187 23.79 -16.84 1.94
C ASP A 187 23.14 -15.46 2.02
N LEU A 188 21.85 -15.37 1.65
CA LEU A 188 21.05 -14.16 1.80
C LEU A 188 20.93 -13.74 3.26
N ALA A 189 20.71 -14.69 4.18
CA ALA A 189 20.67 -14.43 5.60
C ALA A 189 22.02 -13.95 6.14
N ILE A 190 23.12 -14.56 5.70
CA ILE A 190 24.48 -14.13 6.07
C ILE A 190 24.75 -12.71 5.58
N GLU A 191 24.35 -12.38 4.34
CA GLU A 191 24.52 -11.03 3.81
C GLU A 191 23.68 -9.99 4.59
N CYS A 192 22.46 -10.34 4.99
CA CYS A 192 21.64 -9.49 5.85
C CYS A 192 22.29 -9.27 7.23
N LEU A 193 22.77 -10.33 7.87
CA LEU A 193 23.43 -10.28 9.17
C LEU A 193 24.76 -9.52 9.13
N ALA A 194 25.52 -9.67 8.04
CA ALA A 194 26.75 -8.95 7.79
C ALA A 194 26.50 -7.44 7.68
N ARG A 195 25.44 -7.04 6.97
CA ARG A 195 25.01 -5.64 6.85
C ARG A 195 24.52 -5.06 8.18
N GLU A 196 24.00 -5.90 9.08
CA GLU A 196 23.64 -5.53 10.46
C GLU A 196 24.86 -5.46 11.41
N GLY A 197 26.09 -5.67 10.90
CA GLY A 197 27.34 -5.48 11.64
C GLY A 197 27.88 -6.72 12.34
N LYS A 198 27.31 -7.91 12.10
CA LYS A 198 27.91 -9.17 12.56
C LYS A 198 29.09 -9.58 11.69
N ASP A 199 30.09 -10.23 12.29
CA ASP A 199 31.29 -10.66 11.58
C ASP A 199 30.97 -11.74 10.53
N THR A 200 31.23 -11.41 9.26
CA THR A 200 30.99 -12.28 8.10
C THR A 200 31.72 -13.61 8.21
N MET A 201 32.96 -13.60 8.71
CA MET A 201 33.76 -14.83 8.84
C MET A 201 33.25 -15.76 9.92
N SER A 202 32.64 -15.21 10.97
CA SER A 202 31.98 -16.00 12.01
C SER A 202 30.69 -16.64 11.48
N LEU A 203 29.87 -15.86 10.75
CA LEU A 203 28.61 -16.31 10.17
C LEU A 203 28.79 -17.41 9.11
N LEU A 204 29.82 -17.31 8.26
CA LEU A 204 30.11 -18.32 7.24
C LEU A 204 30.53 -19.67 7.86
N ARG A 205 31.15 -19.65 9.04
CA ARG A 205 31.62 -20.86 9.76
C ARG A 205 30.58 -21.43 10.73
N MET A 206 29.50 -20.71 10.98
CA MET A 206 28.42 -21.12 11.89
C MET A 206 27.65 -22.31 11.33
N ASP A 207 27.21 -23.22 12.20
CA ASP A 207 26.32 -24.30 11.79
C ASP A 207 24.96 -23.72 11.37
N MET A 208 24.30 -24.39 10.42
CA MET A 208 23.02 -23.94 9.87
C MET A 208 21.91 -23.91 10.95
N THR A 209 22.04 -24.74 11.98
CA THR A 209 21.18 -24.72 13.16
C THR A 209 21.30 -23.43 13.96
N ASP A 210 22.52 -23.01 14.22
CA ASP A 210 22.80 -21.87 15.07
C ASP A 210 22.45 -20.57 14.33
N LEU A 211 22.70 -20.54 13.01
CA LEU A 211 22.25 -19.46 12.13
C LEU A 211 20.72 -19.34 12.14
N TYR A 212 20.00 -20.46 12.05
CA TYR A 212 18.55 -20.48 12.14
C TYR A 212 18.02 -19.94 13.48
N ALA A 213 18.65 -20.31 14.60
CA ALA A 213 18.27 -19.80 15.92
C ALA A 213 18.47 -18.27 16.04
N ASP A 214 19.56 -17.75 15.47
CA ASP A 214 19.83 -16.32 15.40
C ASP A 214 18.81 -15.57 14.53
N LEU A 215 18.43 -16.14 13.39
CA LEU A 215 17.42 -15.57 12.49
C LEU A 215 16.02 -15.63 13.08
N CYS A 216 15.67 -16.70 13.82
CA CYS A 216 14.41 -16.77 14.55
C CYS A 216 14.31 -15.64 15.58
N ARG A 217 15.38 -15.32 16.30
CA ARG A 217 15.39 -14.14 17.21
C ARG A 217 15.18 -12.83 16.45
N GLN A 218 15.76 -12.70 15.27
CA GLN A 218 15.61 -11.50 14.44
C GLN A 218 14.27 -11.42 13.69
N PHE A 219 13.57 -12.54 13.49
CA PHE A 219 12.28 -12.57 12.80
C PHE A 219 11.24 -11.63 13.43
N TYR A 220 11.34 -11.50 14.75
CA TYR A 220 10.49 -10.66 15.57
C TYR A 220 10.92 -9.19 15.58
N ASN A 221 12.13 -8.89 15.11
CA ASN A 221 12.56 -7.51 14.97
C ASN A 221 11.98 -6.90 13.67
N PRO A 222 11.15 -5.85 13.74
CA PRO A 222 10.60 -5.20 12.56
C PRO A 222 11.66 -4.51 11.68
N THR A 223 12.83 -4.15 12.23
CA THR A 223 13.91 -3.50 11.46
C THR A 223 14.86 -4.47 10.77
N ALA A 224 14.78 -5.78 11.09
CA ALA A 224 15.66 -6.79 10.51
C ALA A 224 15.45 -6.91 8.99
N ALA A 225 16.55 -6.93 8.24
CA ALA A 225 16.49 -6.92 6.78
C ALA A 225 16.00 -8.25 6.21
N PHE A 226 16.43 -9.38 6.79
CA PHE A 226 16.10 -10.71 6.30
C PHE A 226 14.59 -11.01 6.37
N PRO A 227 13.89 -10.82 7.51
CA PRO A 227 12.44 -11.02 7.57
C PRO A 227 11.65 -10.09 6.64
N ALA A 228 12.11 -8.85 6.46
CA ALA A 228 11.47 -7.90 5.54
C ALA A 228 11.58 -8.36 4.07
N ILE A 229 12.68 -9.00 3.68
CA ILE A 229 12.84 -9.58 2.34
C ILE A 229 11.89 -10.76 2.14
N LEU A 230 11.79 -11.65 3.14
CA LEU A 230 10.84 -12.78 3.09
C LEU A 230 9.41 -12.28 2.96
N ASP A 231 9.03 -11.29 3.76
CA ASP A 231 7.72 -10.66 3.69
C ASP A 231 7.44 -10.07 2.30
N ASN A 232 8.36 -9.29 1.74
CA ASN A 232 8.18 -8.69 0.41
C ASN A 232 8.03 -9.76 -0.68
N THR A 233 8.81 -10.84 -0.59
CA THR A 233 8.73 -11.98 -1.51
C THR A 233 7.36 -12.66 -1.42
N ILE A 234 6.87 -12.93 -0.21
CA ILE A 234 5.54 -13.52 0.03
C ILE A 234 4.45 -12.59 -0.54
N ARG A 235 4.53 -11.27 -0.26
CA ARG A 235 3.59 -10.25 -0.74
C ARG A 235 3.51 -10.24 -2.27
N LYS A 236 4.67 -10.25 -2.94
CA LYS A 236 4.76 -10.31 -4.41
C LYS A 236 4.20 -11.62 -4.97
N SER A 237 4.50 -12.76 -4.34
CA SER A 237 3.95 -14.07 -4.75
C SER A 237 2.42 -14.11 -4.63
N ILE A 238 1.87 -13.64 -3.51
CA ILE A 238 0.41 -13.56 -3.30
C ILE A 238 -0.24 -12.73 -4.40
N THR A 239 0.25 -11.52 -4.68
CA THR A 239 -0.32 -10.65 -5.71
C THR A 239 -0.24 -11.27 -7.10
N HIS A 240 0.92 -11.85 -7.45
CA HIS A 240 1.12 -12.51 -8.74
C HIS A 240 0.14 -13.67 -8.93
N GLN A 241 0.08 -14.58 -7.96
CA GLN A 241 -0.79 -15.76 -8.02
C GLN A 241 -2.27 -15.37 -7.97
N TYR A 242 -2.64 -14.38 -7.16
CA TYR A 242 -4.01 -13.86 -7.09
C TYR A 242 -4.52 -13.31 -8.43
N ASN A 243 -3.65 -12.62 -9.18
CA ASN A 243 -3.97 -12.08 -10.49
C ASN A 243 -4.11 -13.18 -11.56
N LEU A 244 -3.31 -14.25 -11.48
CA LEU A 244 -3.37 -15.36 -12.43
C LEU A 244 -4.61 -16.24 -12.28
N VAL A 245 -5.32 -16.20 -11.14
CA VAL A 245 -6.47 -17.07 -10.93
C VAL A 245 -7.64 -16.65 -11.82
N PRO A 246 -8.13 -17.55 -12.71
CA PRO A 246 -9.22 -17.28 -13.65
C PRO A 246 -10.57 -17.40 -12.95
N THR A 247 -10.87 -16.52 -12.00
CA THR A 247 -12.20 -16.41 -11.38
C THR A 247 -13.09 -15.46 -12.17
N THR A 248 -14.36 -15.80 -12.26
CA THR A 248 -15.31 -15.12 -13.14
C THR A 248 -16.26 -14.16 -12.44
N PHE A 249 -16.40 -14.24 -11.11
CA PHE A 249 -17.30 -13.36 -10.37
C PHE A 249 -17.02 -11.87 -10.60
N GLN A 250 -15.73 -11.48 -10.71
CA GLN A 250 -15.31 -10.09 -10.87
C GLN A 250 -15.85 -9.40 -12.12
N ALA A 251 -16.22 -10.16 -13.16
CA ALA A 251 -16.67 -9.60 -14.43
C ALA A 251 -18.08 -8.99 -14.37
N TRP A 252 -18.95 -9.53 -13.50
CA TRP A 252 -20.37 -9.13 -13.44
C TRP A 252 -20.79 -8.59 -12.06
N THR A 253 -20.05 -8.88 -11.00
CA THR A 253 -20.35 -8.32 -9.67
C THR A 253 -19.82 -6.89 -9.53
N THR A 254 -20.53 -6.04 -8.79
CA THR A 254 -20.04 -4.71 -8.42
C THR A 254 -19.00 -4.82 -7.30
N LYS A 255 -17.95 -4.00 -7.36
CA LYS A 255 -16.96 -3.87 -6.28
C LYS A 255 -17.37 -2.76 -5.33
N GLY A 256 -17.27 -3.03 -4.02
CA GLY A 256 -17.47 -2.03 -2.98
C GLY A 256 -16.34 -2.03 -1.95
N SER A 257 -16.30 -0.96 -1.17
CA SER A 257 -15.35 -0.79 -0.08
C SER A 257 -16.11 -0.38 1.17
N LEU A 258 -15.77 -0.99 2.30
CA LEU A 258 -16.28 -0.61 3.62
C LEU A 258 -15.10 -0.26 4.53
N SER A 259 -15.28 0.76 5.36
CA SER A 259 -14.25 1.22 6.29
C SER A 259 -14.30 0.48 7.64
N ASP A 260 -15.42 -0.12 7.99
CA ASP A 260 -15.60 -0.86 9.24
C ASP A 260 -16.37 -2.18 9.07
N PHE A 261 -16.34 -3.01 10.13
CA PHE A 261 -17.04 -4.30 10.20
C PHE A 261 -18.48 -4.17 10.71
N LYS A 262 -18.95 -2.95 11.03
CA LYS A 262 -20.30 -2.77 11.56
C LYS A 262 -21.29 -3.04 10.44
N GLU A 263 -22.50 -3.44 10.82
CA GLU A 263 -23.59 -3.48 9.86
C GLU A 263 -23.89 -2.06 9.40
N THR A 264 -23.27 -1.64 8.30
CA THR A 264 -23.59 -0.37 7.68
C THR A 264 -24.93 -0.57 6.98
N LYS A 265 -25.97 0.09 7.49
CA LYS A 265 -27.15 0.37 6.68
C LYS A 265 -26.66 1.33 5.62
N ASP A 266 -26.58 0.81 4.41
CA ASP A 266 -26.10 1.56 3.27
C ASP A 266 -26.79 2.92 3.18
N HIS A 267 -26.03 4.00 3.32
CA HIS A 267 -26.52 5.37 3.19
C HIS A 267 -26.57 5.82 1.71
N GLU A 268 -26.30 4.92 0.75
CA GLU A 268 -26.86 5.07 -0.60
C GLU A 268 -28.38 4.93 -0.46
N TYR A 269 -29.05 6.01 -0.09
CA TYR A 269 -30.45 6.15 -0.44
C TYR A 269 -30.54 5.87 -1.94
N VAL A 270 -31.35 4.90 -2.36
CA VAL A 270 -31.85 4.92 -3.73
C VAL A 270 -32.67 6.21 -3.81
N ILE A 271 -32.03 7.31 -4.22
CA ILE A 271 -32.69 8.55 -4.58
C ILE A 271 -33.32 8.27 -5.95
N GLY A 272 -34.32 7.40 -5.93
CA GLY A 272 -35.09 6.95 -7.08
C GLY A 272 -36.56 7.30 -6.87
N GLY A 273 -36.82 8.41 -6.21
CA GLY A 273 -38.18 8.92 -5.99
C GLY A 273 -38.21 10.41 -6.28
N VAL A 274 -37.43 10.85 -7.28
CA VAL A 274 -37.60 12.20 -7.80
C VAL A 274 -38.75 12.14 -8.80
N GLY A 275 -39.88 12.75 -8.47
CA GLY A 275 -41.06 12.76 -9.33
C GLY A 275 -40.73 13.26 -10.74
N ASP A 276 -41.46 12.77 -11.75
CA ASP A 276 -41.29 13.18 -13.13
C ASP A 276 -41.29 14.71 -13.28
N PHE A 277 -40.47 15.23 -14.19
CA PHE A 277 -40.49 16.65 -14.54
C PHE A 277 -41.87 17.02 -15.10
N LEU A 278 -42.63 17.79 -14.33
CA LEU A 278 -43.92 18.31 -14.75
C LEU A 278 -43.72 19.54 -15.64
N GLU A 279 -44.52 19.63 -16.71
CA GLU A 279 -44.55 20.83 -17.56
C GLU A 279 -44.99 22.04 -16.71
N VAL A 280 -44.13 23.05 -16.64
CA VAL A 280 -44.40 24.29 -15.92
C VAL A 280 -45.03 25.28 -16.90
N PRO A 281 -46.32 25.62 -16.79
CA PRO A 281 -46.92 26.67 -17.62
C PRO A 281 -46.26 28.03 -17.33
N GLU A 282 -46.36 29.02 -18.24
CA GLU A 282 -45.63 30.31 -18.16
C GLU A 282 -45.77 31.11 -16.84
N ASN A 283 -46.73 30.77 -15.97
CA ASN A 283 -46.90 31.34 -14.63
C ASN A 283 -47.09 30.27 -13.51
N GLY A 284 -46.63 29.04 -13.72
CA GLY A 284 -46.74 27.95 -12.75
C GLY A 284 -45.60 27.91 -11.73
N GLU A 285 -45.89 27.55 -10.48
CA GLU A 285 -44.87 27.24 -9.48
C GLU A 285 -44.34 25.81 -9.64
N LEU A 286 -43.02 25.63 -9.45
CA LEU A 286 -42.38 24.31 -9.41
C LEU A 286 -42.92 23.52 -8.20
N LYS A 287 -43.58 22.39 -8.45
CA LYS A 287 -44.04 21.52 -7.36
C LYS A 287 -42.84 20.93 -6.63
N ALA A 288 -42.78 21.16 -5.32
CA ALA A 288 -41.78 20.57 -4.46
C ALA A 288 -42.01 19.06 -4.38
N ASP A 289 -40.99 18.31 -4.75
CA ASP A 289 -41.00 16.87 -4.69
C ASP A 289 -40.47 16.37 -3.34
N THR A 290 -41.03 15.27 -2.85
CA THR A 290 -40.65 14.68 -1.57
C THR A 290 -39.94 13.35 -1.84
N PRO A 291 -38.60 13.31 -1.81
CA PRO A 291 -37.87 12.08 -2.10
C PRO A 291 -38.18 11.02 -1.04
N ASP A 292 -38.80 9.92 -1.46
CA ASP A 292 -39.03 8.76 -0.59
C ASP A 292 -37.78 7.86 -0.56
N THR A 293 -37.49 7.31 0.62
CA THR A 293 -36.22 6.62 0.90
C THR A 293 -36.49 5.18 1.34
N LYS A 294 -36.10 4.22 0.51
CA LYS A 294 -36.14 2.79 0.90
C LYS A 294 -34.79 2.34 1.41
N LEU A 295 -34.80 1.63 2.54
CA LEU A 295 -33.62 1.09 3.19
C LEU A 295 -33.04 -0.05 2.34
N LEU A 296 -31.80 0.12 1.90
CA LEU A 296 -31.01 -0.93 1.27
C LEU A 296 -30.54 -1.98 2.30
N PRO A 297 -30.17 -3.20 1.83
CA PRO A 297 -29.66 -4.27 2.68
C PRO A 297 -28.47 -3.86 3.54
N SER A 298 -28.44 -4.33 4.79
CA SER A 298 -27.28 -4.19 5.66
C SER A 298 -26.07 -4.93 5.11
N ARG A 299 -24.92 -4.27 5.16
CA ARG A 299 -23.63 -4.81 4.69
C ARG A 299 -22.79 -5.16 5.91
N SER A 300 -22.16 -6.33 5.95
CA SER A 300 -21.15 -6.64 6.96
C SER A 300 -19.97 -7.39 6.35
N LEU A 301 -18.79 -7.11 6.88
CA LEU A 301 -17.56 -7.80 6.53
C LEU A 301 -17.30 -8.93 7.51
N LYS A 302 -16.65 -9.99 7.03
CA LYS A 302 -16.13 -11.07 7.87
C LYS A 302 -14.67 -11.32 7.54
N THR A 303 -13.88 -11.61 8.56
CA THR A 303 -12.47 -11.98 8.42
C THR A 303 -12.36 -13.47 8.12
N TYR A 304 -11.69 -13.81 7.02
CA TYR A 304 -11.34 -15.20 6.69
C TYR A 304 -9.83 -15.33 6.65
N GLY A 305 -9.26 -16.22 7.46
CA GLY A 305 -7.81 -16.41 7.52
C GLY A 305 -7.39 -17.82 7.87
N ARG A 306 -6.11 -18.11 7.61
CA ARG A 306 -5.43 -19.36 7.99
C ARG A 306 -3.99 -19.05 8.38
N GLN A 307 -3.39 -19.94 9.16
CA GLN A 307 -2.00 -19.87 9.57
C GLN A 307 -1.19 -20.93 8.85
N PHE A 308 0.05 -20.62 8.50
CA PHE A 308 1.03 -21.58 8.02
C PHE A 308 2.40 -21.31 8.66
N SER A 309 3.21 -22.35 8.81
CA SER A 309 4.54 -22.25 9.41
C SER A 309 5.57 -22.96 8.55
N MET A 310 6.77 -22.38 8.50
CA MET A 310 7.94 -23.01 7.92
C MET A 310 8.76 -23.68 9.02
N THR A 311 8.94 -24.98 8.89
CA THR A 311 9.72 -25.78 9.84
C THR A 311 11.21 -25.51 9.66
N ARG A 312 12.00 -25.80 10.71
CA ARG A 312 13.47 -25.75 10.64
C ARG A 312 14.05 -26.61 9.50
N GLN A 313 13.44 -27.76 9.22
CA GLN A 313 13.89 -28.64 8.14
C GLN A 313 13.72 -27.99 6.76
N ALA A 314 12.59 -27.33 6.49
CA ALA A 314 12.35 -26.61 5.24
C ALA A 314 13.36 -25.45 5.05
N PHE A 315 13.68 -24.74 6.14
CA PHE A 315 14.72 -23.71 6.11
C PHE A 315 16.12 -24.28 5.82
N ILE A 316 16.49 -25.38 6.51
CA ILE A 316 17.79 -26.05 6.34
C ILE A 316 17.95 -26.58 4.91
N ASN A 317 16.86 -27.10 4.33
CA ASN A 317 16.84 -27.65 2.98
C ASN A 317 16.75 -26.58 1.89
N ASP A 318 16.83 -25.28 2.23
CA ASP A 318 16.72 -24.15 1.30
C ASP A 318 15.46 -24.21 0.42
N ASP A 319 14.32 -24.63 1.01
CA ASP A 319 13.05 -24.79 0.31
C ASP A 319 12.38 -23.42 0.08
N ILE A 320 12.91 -22.68 -0.89
CA ILE A 320 12.36 -21.40 -1.34
C ILE A 320 10.99 -21.60 -2.02
N GLY A 321 10.74 -22.77 -2.60
CA GLY A 321 9.44 -23.13 -3.17
C GLY A 321 8.34 -23.04 -2.13
N PHE A 322 8.60 -23.44 -0.89
CA PHE A 322 7.65 -23.28 0.20
C PHE A 322 7.21 -21.82 0.41
N LEU A 323 8.13 -20.85 0.32
CA LEU A 323 7.85 -19.44 0.55
C LEU A 323 7.07 -18.77 -0.59
N THR A 324 7.12 -19.32 -1.80
CA THR A 324 6.42 -18.76 -2.96
C THR A 324 5.14 -19.53 -3.28
N GLU A 325 5.19 -20.86 -3.28
CA GLU A 325 4.07 -21.73 -3.65
C GLU A 325 2.96 -21.73 -2.60
N ILE A 326 3.30 -21.92 -1.31
CA ILE A 326 2.28 -22.06 -0.26
C ILE A 326 1.44 -20.79 -0.11
N PRO A 327 2.02 -19.58 0.00
CA PRO A 327 1.23 -18.35 0.04
C PRO A 327 0.43 -18.13 -1.24
N GLY A 328 1.00 -18.48 -2.40
CA GLY A 328 0.32 -18.43 -3.70
C GLY A 328 -0.92 -19.34 -3.78
N LEU A 329 -0.81 -20.55 -3.23
CA LEU A 329 -1.92 -21.49 -3.12
C LEU A 329 -3.01 -20.96 -2.17
N TYR A 330 -2.64 -20.37 -1.03
CA TYR A 330 -3.60 -19.75 -0.13
C TYR A 330 -4.30 -18.54 -0.78
N ALA A 331 -3.57 -17.70 -1.51
CA ALA A 331 -4.15 -16.60 -2.28
C ALA A 331 -5.14 -17.11 -3.34
N THR A 332 -4.78 -18.20 -4.02
CA THR A 332 -5.65 -18.86 -4.99
C THR A 332 -6.91 -19.42 -4.36
N LYS A 333 -6.78 -20.07 -3.20
CA LYS A 333 -7.92 -20.60 -2.44
C LYS A 333 -8.81 -19.48 -1.90
N ALA A 334 -8.25 -18.36 -1.46
CA ALA A 334 -9.02 -17.20 -1.01
C ALA A 334 -9.92 -16.68 -2.14
N LYS A 335 -9.36 -16.41 -3.33
CA LYS A 335 -10.14 -15.95 -4.49
C LYS A 335 -11.21 -16.96 -4.92
N LYS A 336 -10.88 -18.26 -4.96
CA LYS A 336 -11.83 -19.34 -5.25
C LYS A 336 -12.93 -19.47 -4.18
N THR A 337 -12.66 -19.10 -2.93
CA THR A 337 -13.66 -19.12 -1.86
C THR A 337 -14.67 -18.00 -2.03
N ILE A 338 -14.22 -16.80 -2.42
CA ILE A 338 -15.11 -15.69 -2.78
C ILE A 338 -15.99 -16.09 -3.97
N ASP A 339 -15.37 -16.62 -5.04
CA ASP A 339 -16.08 -17.11 -6.23
C ASP A 339 -17.16 -18.15 -5.86
N LYS A 340 -16.80 -19.14 -5.04
CA LYS A 340 -17.75 -20.14 -4.54
C LYS A 340 -18.85 -19.55 -3.66
N ALA A 341 -18.56 -18.54 -2.85
CA ALA A 341 -19.55 -17.91 -2.00
C ALA A 341 -20.56 -17.07 -2.83
N VAL A 342 -20.09 -16.34 -3.86
CA VAL A 342 -20.95 -15.60 -4.79
C VAL A 342 -21.88 -16.56 -5.54
N TYR A 343 -21.34 -17.60 -6.17
CA TYR A 343 -22.16 -18.59 -6.88
C TYR A 343 -23.04 -19.42 -5.94
N GLY A 344 -22.60 -19.65 -4.70
CA GLY A 344 -23.39 -20.27 -3.65
C GLY A 344 -24.65 -19.46 -3.30
N ILE A 345 -24.58 -18.13 -3.25
CA ILE A 345 -25.74 -17.26 -3.03
C ILE A 345 -26.77 -17.41 -4.16
N LEU A 346 -26.30 -17.46 -5.42
CA LEU A 346 -27.17 -17.66 -6.59
C LEU A 346 -27.84 -19.04 -6.59
N TYR A 347 -27.09 -20.08 -6.21
CA TYR A 347 -27.58 -21.46 -6.19
C TYR A 347 -28.55 -21.73 -5.02
N ASP A 348 -28.16 -21.36 -3.79
CA ASP A 348 -28.93 -21.61 -2.57
C ASP A 348 -30.25 -20.81 -2.53
N ASN A 349 -30.33 -19.70 -3.27
CA ASN A 349 -31.52 -18.84 -3.37
C ASN A 349 -32.10 -18.40 -2.00
N LYS A 350 -31.23 -17.94 -1.11
CA LYS A 350 -31.60 -17.53 0.25
C LYS A 350 -32.51 -16.29 0.25
N PRO A 351 -33.33 -16.10 1.31
CA PRO A 351 -34.12 -14.89 1.47
C PRO A 351 -33.24 -13.65 1.55
N VAL A 352 -33.63 -12.60 0.83
CA VAL A 352 -32.94 -11.30 0.78
C VAL A 352 -33.57 -10.31 1.77
N PHE A 353 -33.23 -9.03 1.66
CA PHE A 353 -33.71 -7.95 2.54
C PHE A 353 -35.23 -7.84 2.65
N ASP A 354 -35.99 -8.28 1.64
CA ASP A 354 -37.46 -8.32 1.65
C ASP A 354 -38.03 -9.63 2.27
N LYS A 355 -37.21 -10.43 2.93
CA LYS A 355 -37.56 -11.77 3.50
C LYS A 355 -38.03 -12.81 2.47
N LYS A 356 -38.19 -12.44 1.20
CA LYS A 356 -38.44 -13.32 0.06
C LYS A 356 -37.13 -13.83 -0.53
N SER A 357 -37.13 -15.02 -1.12
CA SER A 357 -35.97 -15.56 -1.84
C SER A 357 -35.49 -14.61 -2.94
N LEU A 358 -34.18 -14.58 -3.20
CA LEU A 358 -33.58 -13.77 -4.27
C LEU A 358 -34.35 -13.94 -5.59
N PHE A 359 -34.56 -15.18 -6.01
CA PHE A 359 -35.37 -15.55 -7.17
C PHE A 359 -36.76 -15.99 -6.72
N HIS A 360 -37.78 -15.21 -7.06
CA HIS A 360 -39.17 -15.46 -6.73
C HIS A 360 -40.10 -14.90 -7.81
N ALA A 361 -41.30 -15.47 -7.95
CA ALA A 361 -42.29 -15.00 -8.92
C ALA A 361 -42.66 -13.52 -8.68
N ASP A 362 -42.86 -13.12 -7.42
CA ASP A 362 -43.13 -11.72 -7.03
C ASP A 362 -42.01 -10.73 -7.39
N HIS A 363 -40.77 -11.20 -7.50
CA HIS A 363 -39.63 -10.37 -7.92
C HIS A 363 -39.52 -10.29 -9.45
N ASN A 364 -40.40 -11.01 -10.19
CA ASN A 364 -40.39 -11.13 -11.64
C ASN A 364 -39.00 -11.45 -12.20
N ASN A 365 -38.23 -12.31 -11.51
CA ASN A 365 -36.85 -12.63 -11.87
C ASN A 365 -36.57 -14.14 -11.94
N LEU A 366 -37.63 -14.94 -12.00
CA LEU A 366 -37.58 -16.38 -12.15
C LEU A 366 -38.40 -16.78 -13.39
N ILE A 367 -37.80 -17.59 -14.26
CA ILE A 367 -38.52 -18.25 -15.35
C ILE A 367 -39.23 -19.49 -14.80
N ALA A 368 -40.52 -19.63 -15.10
CA ALA A 368 -41.37 -20.67 -14.53
C ALA A 368 -41.00 -22.09 -14.96
N VAL A 369 -40.43 -22.26 -16.16
CA VAL A 369 -40.04 -23.56 -16.73
C VAL A 369 -38.54 -23.57 -16.98
N GLY A 370 -37.85 -24.54 -16.37
CA GLY A 370 -36.43 -24.78 -16.64
C GLY A 370 -36.21 -25.23 -18.08
N ALA A 371 -35.34 -24.54 -18.82
CA ALA A 371 -35.04 -24.84 -20.22
C ALA A 371 -33.55 -24.72 -20.51
N LYS A 372 -33.07 -25.48 -21.52
CA LYS A 372 -31.74 -25.24 -22.11
C LYS A 372 -31.70 -23.85 -22.74
N PRO A 373 -30.52 -23.20 -22.81
CA PRO A 373 -30.39 -21.94 -23.52
C PRO A 373 -30.82 -22.07 -24.98
N SER A 374 -31.85 -21.33 -25.34
CA SER A 374 -32.42 -21.22 -26.69
C SER A 374 -32.73 -19.74 -26.98
N GLN A 375 -32.91 -19.39 -28.25
CA GLN A 375 -33.28 -18.03 -28.64
C GLN A 375 -34.56 -17.56 -27.91
N ALA A 376 -35.57 -18.41 -27.81
CA ALA A 376 -36.83 -18.10 -27.13
C ALA A 376 -36.62 -17.84 -25.63
N SER A 377 -35.88 -18.71 -24.93
CA SER A 377 -35.62 -18.54 -23.49
C SER A 377 -34.76 -17.30 -23.19
N LEU A 378 -33.82 -16.95 -24.07
CA LEU A 378 -33.00 -15.74 -23.92
C LEU A 378 -33.84 -14.48 -24.11
N GLN A 379 -34.69 -14.45 -25.15
CA GLN A 379 -35.60 -13.35 -25.38
C GLN A 379 -36.59 -13.16 -24.22
N GLU A 380 -37.14 -14.25 -23.67
CA GLU A 380 -38.03 -14.20 -22.51
C GLU A 380 -37.32 -13.58 -21.29
N MET A 381 -36.08 -14.00 -21.01
CA MET A 381 -35.29 -13.44 -19.90
C MET A 381 -34.92 -11.97 -20.11
N ILE A 382 -34.52 -11.58 -21.32
CA ILE A 382 -34.22 -10.17 -21.64
C ILE A 382 -35.46 -9.31 -21.45
N LEU A 383 -36.61 -9.75 -21.97
CA LEU A 383 -37.88 -9.04 -21.80
C LEU A 383 -38.32 -8.98 -20.34
N GLN A 384 -38.09 -10.04 -19.56
CA GLN A 384 -38.40 -10.06 -18.13
C GLN A 384 -37.54 -9.06 -17.36
N MET A 385 -36.24 -8.96 -17.67
CA MET A 385 -35.34 -7.98 -17.06
C MET A 385 -35.70 -6.54 -17.45
N GLN A 386 -36.05 -6.29 -18.72
CA GLN A 386 -36.46 -4.95 -19.19
C GLN A 386 -37.84 -4.51 -18.67
N LYS A 387 -38.69 -5.44 -18.25
CA LYS A 387 -40.01 -5.16 -17.65
C LYS A 387 -39.94 -4.87 -16.14
N GLN A 388 -38.75 -4.91 -15.55
CA GLN A 388 -38.56 -4.58 -14.15
C GLN A 388 -38.95 -3.13 -13.86
N LYS A 389 -39.54 -2.90 -12.69
CA LYS A 389 -39.98 -1.58 -12.22
C LYS A 389 -39.29 -1.22 -10.93
N ASP A 390 -39.01 0.06 -10.73
CA ASP A 390 -38.44 0.58 -9.49
C ASP A 390 -39.43 0.42 -8.31
N PRO A 391 -39.03 0.57 -7.02
CA PRO A 391 -39.96 0.36 -5.92
C PRO A 391 -41.08 1.40 -5.89
N PHE A 392 -40.98 2.42 -6.74
CA PHE A 392 -41.89 3.54 -6.92
C PHE A 392 -42.81 3.38 -8.12
N GLY A 393 -42.60 2.34 -8.95
CA GLY A 393 -43.48 1.98 -10.06
C GLY A 393 -42.98 2.39 -11.44
N ASP A 394 -41.91 3.16 -11.52
CA ASP A 394 -41.31 3.61 -12.78
C ASP A 394 -40.53 2.50 -13.48
N ALA A 395 -40.54 2.51 -14.81
CA ALA A 395 -39.78 1.55 -15.60
C ALA A 395 -38.27 1.87 -15.48
N ILE A 396 -37.48 0.87 -15.11
CA ILE A 396 -36.02 1.02 -15.01
C ILE A 396 -35.34 0.49 -16.28
N TYR A 397 -34.34 1.21 -16.75
CA TYR A 397 -33.51 0.76 -17.86
C TYR A 397 -32.51 -0.28 -17.38
N VAL A 398 -32.94 -1.55 -17.30
CA VAL A 398 -32.07 -2.71 -17.01
C VAL A 398 -31.50 -3.25 -18.32
N THR A 399 -30.19 -3.10 -18.53
CA THR A 399 -29.51 -3.60 -19.72
C THR A 399 -28.80 -4.94 -19.42
N PRO A 400 -29.33 -6.09 -19.89
CA PRO A 400 -28.66 -7.38 -19.73
C PRO A 400 -27.37 -7.40 -20.54
N GLN A 401 -26.24 -7.72 -19.89
CA GLN A 401 -24.92 -7.74 -20.53
C GLN A 401 -24.17 -9.06 -20.27
N TYR A 402 -24.48 -9.77 -19.20
CA TYR A 402 -23.75 -10.98 -18.82
C TYR A 402 -24.70 -12.17 -18.76
N ILE A 403 -24.33 -13.29 -19.38
CA ILE A 403 -24.99 -14.58 -19.14
C ILE A 403 -24.01 -15.45 -18.37
N ILE A 404 -24.46 -15.96 -17.22
CA ILE A 404 -23.70 -16.88 -16.37
C ILE A 404 -24.22 -18.28 -16.62
N VAL A 405 -23.37 -19.14 -17.17
CA VAL A 405 -23.71 -20.52 -17.47
C VAL A 405 -22.78 -21.53 -16.79
N PRO A 406 -23.31 -22.73 -16.47
CA PRO A 406 -22.49 -23.89 -16.18
C PRO A 406 -21.67 -24.36 -17.39
N VAL A 407 -20.63 -25.16 -17.13
CA VAL A 407 -19.83 -25.82 -18.17
C VAL A 407 -20.72 -26.81 -18.90
N GLY A 408 -20.81 -26.69 -20.24
CA GLY A 408 -21.67 -27.51 -21.10
C GLY A 408 -22.57 -26.69 -22.02
N TYR A 409 -23.12 -25.56 -21.55
CA TYR A 409 -24.03 -24.71 -22.34
C TYR A 409 -23.33 -23.67 -23.23
N GLU A 410 -22.00 -23.57 -23.13
CA GLU A 410 -21.23 -22.57 -23.89
C GLU A 410 -21.30 -22.82 -25.40
N PHE A 411 -21.20 -24.07 -25.84
CA PHE A 411 -21.29 -24.40 -27.27
C PHE A 411 -22.65 -24.03 -27.84
N ASP A 412 -23.73 -24.33 -27.12
CA ASP A 412 -25.09 -23.95 -27.52
C ASP A 412 -25.23 -22.43 -27.62
N LEU A 413 -24.71 -21.69 -26.63
CA LEU A 413 -24.74 -20.22 -26.64
C LEU A 413 -23.86 -19.60 -27.73
N ALA A 414 -22.68 -20.17 -27.99
CA ALA A 414 -21.80 -19.69 -29.05
C ALA A 414 -22.46 -19.85 -30.42
N VAL A 415 -23.14 -20.98 -30.65
CA VAL A 415 -23.94 -21.20 -31.85
C VAL A 415 -25.10 -20.20 -31.91
N ILE A 416 -25.81 -19.94 -30.81
CA ILE A 416 -26.95 -19.00 -30.79
C ILE A 416 -26.51 -17.53 -30.99
N LEU A 417 -25.36 -17.11 -30.48
CA LEU A 417 -24.93 -15.70 -30.52
C LEU A 417 -24.08 -15.36 -31.75
N HIS A 418 -23.35 -16.34 -32.30
CA HIS A 418 -22.42 -16.14 -33.42
C HIS A 418 -22.86 -16.79 -34.73
N SER A 419 -23.95 -17.55 -34.76
CA SER A 419 -24.53 -18.03 -36.03
C SER A 419 -25.33 -16.91 -36.70
N THR A 420 -25.06 -16.69 -37.99
CA THR A 420 -25.80 -15.73 -38.84
C THR A 420 -27.23 -16.19 -39.13
N GLN A 421 -27.48 -17.50 -39.04
CA GLN A 421 -28.77 -18.14 -39.30
C GLN A 421 -29.30 -18.82 -38.04
N VAL A 422 -30.63 -18.85 -37.87
CA VAL A 422 -31.27 -19.58 -36.77
C VAL A 422 -31.01 -21.08 -36.94
N THR A 423 -30.36 -21.71 -35.97
CA THR A 423 -30.06 -23.14 -36.02
C THR A 423 -31.34 -23.97 -35.95
N GLY A 424 -31.60 -24.79 -36.98
CA GLY A 424 -32.79 -25.63 -37.09
C GLY A 424 -33.96 -25.03 -37.89
N SER A 425 -33.80 -23.84 -38.47
CA SER A 425 -34.75 -23.26 -39.42
C SER A 425 -34.60 -23.88 -40.81
N ASN A 426 -35.69 -24.38 -41.41
CA ASN A 426 -35.71 -24.87 -42.80
C ASN A 426 -35.56 -23.74 -43.84
N HIS A 427 -35.61 -22.47 -43.42
CA HIS A 427 -35.75 -21.31 -44.31
C HIS A 427 -34.60 -20.29 -44.23
N ASN A 428 -33.47 -20.62 -43.60
CA ASN A 428 -32.33 -19.69 -43.42
C ASN A 428 -32.75 -18.36 -42.77
N ASP A 429 -33.59 -18.40 -41.74
CA ASP A 429 -34.04 -17.20 -41.04
C ASP A 429 -32.86 -16.45 -40.41
N ILE A 430 -32.84 -15.12 -40.56
CA ILE A 430 -31.82 -14.25 -39.98
C ILE A 430 -31.94 -14.29 -38.46
N ASN A 431 -30.82 -14.56 -37.78
CA ASN A 431 -30.77 -14.60 -36.33
C ASN A 431 -30.80 -13.18 -35.71
N PRO A 432 -31.85 -12.80 -34.96
CA PRO A 432 -31.94 -11.48 -34.33
C PRO A 432 -31.02 -11.31 -33.11
N LEU A 433 -30.46 -12.40 -32.58
CA LEU A 433 -29.48 -12.38 -31.48
C LEU A 433 -28.03 -12.36 -31.99
N TYR A 434 -27.83 -12.35 -33.32
CA TYR A 434 -26.51 -12.30 -33.91
C TYR A 434 -25.77 -11.04 -33.47
N ASN A 435 -24.60 -11.23 -32.83
CA ASN A 435 -23.73 -10.17 -32.32
C ASN A 435 -24.40 -9.24 -31.30
N TYR A 436 -25.40 -9.72 -30.57
CA TYR A 436 -25.96 -8.98 -29.44
C TYR A 436 -24.87 -8.80 -28.36
N PRO A 437 -24.74 -7.63 -27.70
CA PRO A 437 -23.62 -7.30 -26.80
C PRO A 437 -23.73 -8.00 -25.44
N ILE A 438 -23.81 -9.33 -25.44
CA ILE A 438 -23.85 -10.18 -24.26
C ILE A 438 -22.54 -10.97 -24.15
N HIS A 439 -21.93 -10.89 -22.98
CA HIS A 439 -20.75 -11.66 -22.62
C HIS A 439 -21.17 -12.94 -21.89
N VAL A 440 -20.74 -14.09 -22.43
CA VAL A 440 -20.95 -15.39 -21.80
C VAL A 440 -19.85 -15.64 -20.77
N ILE A 441 -20.25 -15.93 -19.54
CA ILE A 441 -19.39 -16.24 -18.41
C ILE A 441 -19.64 -17.69 -18.02
N GLN A 442 -18.65 -18.54 -18.25
CA GLN A 442 -18.70 -19.93 -17.83
C GLN A 442 -18.14 -20.08 -16.42
N THR A 443 -18.82 -20.85 -15.56
CA THR A 443 -18.28 -21.21 -14.26
C THR A 443 -18.40 -22.71 -13.97
N PRO A 444 -17.28 -23.39 -13.61
CA PRO A 444 -17.32 -24.79 -13.19
C PRO A 444 -17.91 -24.96 -11.78
N VAL A 445 -18.06 -23.87 -11.01
CA VAL A 445 -18.59 -23.92 -9.65
C VAL A 445 -20.06 -24.32 -9.63
N LEU A 446 -20.85 -23.86 -10.61
CA LEU A 446 -22.27 -24.24 -10.70
C LEU A 446 -22.44 -25.75 -10.94
N ASN A 447 -21.60 -26.37 -11.79
CA ASN A 447 -21.61 -27.82 -12.00
C ASN A 447 -21.26 -28.57 -10.71
N ALA A 448 -20.25 -28.10 -9.99
CA ALA A 448 -19.82 -28.71 -8.73
C ALA A 448 -20.90 -28.61 -7.62
N LEU A 449 -21.69 -27.53 -7.63
CA LEU A 449 -22.81 -27.34 -6.70
C LEU A 449 -24.04 -28.19 -7.07
N ALA A 450 -24.32 -28.36 -8.36
CA ALA A 450 -25.47 -29.10 -8.85
C ALA A 450 -25.38 -30.63 -8.65
N LYS A 451 -24.17 -31.20 -8.55
CA LYS A 451 -23.94 -32.64 -8.28
C LYS A 451 -24.77 -33.60 -9.16
N GLY A 452 -24.94 -33.28 -10.45
CA GLY A 452 -25.72 -34.09 -11.40
C GLY A 452 -27.24 -33.86 -11.38
N LYS A 453 -27.70 -32.75 -10.77
CA LYS A 453 -29.09 -32.27 -10.86
C LYS A 453 -29.24 -31.15 -11.89
N GLU A 454 -30.46 -30.63 -12.05
CA GLU A 454 -30.75 -29.44 -12.86
C GLU A 454 -29.77 -28.32 -12.54
N VAL A 455 -29.07 -27.84 -13.57
CA VAL A 455 -28.05 -26.80 -13.40
C VAL A 455 -28.66 -25.47 -13.84
N PRO A 456 -28.94 -24.55 -12.89
CA PRO A 456 -29.52 -23.26 -13.23
C PRO A 456 -28.50 -22.39 -13.96
N TRP A 457 -29.01 -21.56 -14.85
CA TRP A 457 -28.23 -20.51 -15.51
C TRP A 457 -28.89 -19.16 -15.27
N PHE A 458 -28.10 -18.10 -15.36
CA PHE A 458 -28.50 -16.77 -14.92
C PHE A 458 -28.16 -15.73 -15.98
N MET A 459 -28.93 -14.65 -16.00
CA MET A 459 -28.62 -13.45 -16.77
C MET A 459 -28.44 -12.30 -15.78
N ALA A 460 -27.37 -11.54 -15.93
CA ALA A 460 -27.06 -10.39 -15.11
C ALA A 460 -26.95 -9.12 -15.97
N ALA A 461 -27.46 -8.03 -15.42
CA ALA A 461 -27.40 -6.71 -16.01
C ALA A 461 -26.01 -6.11 -15.87
N ASN A 462 -25.74 -5.07 -16.65
CA ASN A 462 -24.56 -4.24 -16.43
C ASN A 462 -24.58 -3.65 -15.00
N PRO A 463 -23.50 -3.78 -14.21
CA PRO A 463 -23.36 -3.14 -12.90
C PRO A 463 -23.67 -1.65 -12.86
N ALA A 464 -23.50 -0.93 -13.97
CA ALA A 464 -23.83 0.49 -14.09
C ALA A 464 -25.33 0.76 -14.19
N SER A 465 -26.11 -0.20 -14.68
CA SER A 465 -27.56 -0.09 -14.87
C SER A 465 -28.30 -0.62 -13.64
N ALA A 466 -27.97 -1.82 -13.18
CA ALA A 466 -28.52 -2.39 -11.95
C ALA A 466 -27.42 -3.12 -11.17
N LYS A 467 -27.05 -2.57 -10.00
CA LYS A 467 -26.09 -3.17 -9.09
C LYS A 467 -26.73 -4.41 -8.47
N SER A 468 -26.38 -5.59 -8.97
CA SER A 468 -27.03 -6.82 -8.55
C SER A 468 -26.42 -7.40 -7.27
N ILE A 469 -25.26 -8.04 -7.39
CA ILE A 469 -24.46 -8.54 -6.27
C ILE A 469 -23.20 -7.70 -6.16
N GLN A 470 -22.89 -7.31 -4.93
CA GLN A 470 -21.71 -6.54 -4.60
C GLN A 470 -20.79 -7.33 -3.67
N VAL A 471 -19.51 -7.33 -4.01
CA VAL A 471 -18.45 -7.84 -3.13
C VAL A 471 -17.77 -6.63 -2.49
N ASP A 472 -17.91 -6.54 -1.17
CA ASP A 472 -17.33 -5.49 -0.36
C ASP A 472 -16.00 -5.97 0.24
N TYR A 473 -14.96 -5.15 0.14
CA TYR A 473 -13.65 -5.39 0.74
C TYR A 473 -13.36 -4.33 1.81
N LEU A 474 -12.61 -4.70 2.85
CA LEU A 474 -12.19 -3.74 3.86
C LEU A 474 -11.20 -2.74 3.25
N ASN A 475 -11.52 -1.44 3.27
CA ASN A 475 -10.68 -0.36 2.74
C ASN A 475 -10.20 -0.58 1.28
N GLY A 476 -10.98 -1.31 0.48
CA GLY A 476 -10.63 -1.63 -0.91
C GLY A 476 -9.48 -2.63 -1.06
N GLN A 477 -9.12 -3.35 0.00
CA GLN A 477 -8.05 -4.33 -0.04
C GLN A 477 -8.54 -5.66 -0.65
N GLU A 478 -8.28 -5.83 -1.96
CA GLU A 478 -8.72 -7.03 -2.70
C GLU A 478 -7.79 -8.24 -2.51
N THR A 479 -6.52 -8.00 -2.23
CA THR A 479 -5.51 -9.06 -2.07
C THR A 479 -5.38 -9.47 -0.61
N PRO A 480 -5.26 -10.77 -0.30
CA PRO A 480 -4.99 -11.24 1.06
C PRO A 480 -3.80 -10.54 1.70
N THR A 481 -3.99 -10.08 2.93
CA THR A 481 -2.89 -9.59 3.78
C THR A 481 -2.25 -10.76 4.47
N PHE A 482 -0.97 -10.65 4.76
CA PHE A 482 -0.32 -11.54 5.70
C PHE A 482 0.39 -10.76 6.79
N ARG A 483 0.56 -11.40 7.94
CA ARG A 483 1.33 -10.88 9.07
C ARG A 483 2.18 -12.00 9.66
N ARG A 484 3.32 -11.64 10.25
CA ARG A 484 4.12 -12.56 11.06
C ARG A 484 3.42 -12.76 12.41
N MET A 485 3.49 -13.98 12.94
CA MET A 485 2.95 -14.29 14.26
C MET A 485 3.97 -15.01 15.13
N GLU A 486 3.91 -14.70 16.42
CA GLU A 486 4.58 -15.48 17.46
C GLU A 486 3.63 -16.57 17.96
N ALA A 487 3.93 -17.83 17.65
CA ALA A 487 3.21 -18.97 18.19
C ALA A 487 4.03 -19.56 19.36
N PRO A 488 3.62 -19.34 20.62
CA PRO A 488 4.32 -19.93 21.76
C PRO A 488 4.29 -21.46 21.66
N GLY A 489 5.47 -22.09 21.70
CA GLY A 489 5.64 -23.55 21.62
C GLY A 489 5.97 -24.12 20.24
N VAL A 490 5.98 -23.32 19.17
CA VAL A 490 6.40 -23.77 17.83
C VAL A 490 7.71 -23.09 17.45
N LEU A 491 8.78 -23.88 17.33
CA LEU A 491 10.05 -23.42 16.75
C LEU A 491 9.89 -23.33 15.23
N GLY A 492 9.69 -22.13 14.71
CA GLY A 492 9.34 -21.93 13.30
C GLY A 492 9.07 -20.49 12.93
N PHE A 493 9.23 -20.18 11.64
CA PHE A 493 8.67 -18.94 11.08
C PHE A 493 7.19 -19.16 10.85
N THR A 494 6.34 -18.30 11.40
CA THR A 494 4.90 -18.47 11.34
C THR A 494 4.24 -17.22 10.76
N TRP A 495 3.33 -17.44 9.81
CA TRP A 495 2.58 -16.39 9.14
C TRP A 495 1.09 -16.67 9.21
N ASP A 496 0.31 -15.62 9.46
CA ASP A 496 -1.13 -15.61 9.24
C ASP A 496 -1.40 -14.96 7.89
N ILE A 497 -2.27 -15.57 7.09
CA ILE A 497 -2.85 -14.96 5.90
C ILE A 497 -4.35 -14.76 6.13
N TYR A 498 -4.85 -13.56 5.88
CA TYR A 498 -6.26 -13.22 6.07
C TYR A 498 -6.74 -12.22 5.01
N LEU A 499 -8.04 -12.29 4.73
CA LEU A 499 -8.74 -11.38 3.84
C LEU A 499 -10.12 -11.08 4.42
N ASP A 500 -10.46 -9.80 4.46
CA ASP A 500 -11.72 -9.30 4.95
C ASP A 500 -12.64 -8.97 3.78
N TRP A 501 -13.73 -9.71 3.66
CA TRP A 501 -14.70 -9.51 2.59
C TRP A 501 -16.12 -9.83 3.03
N GLY A 502 -17.08 -9.21 2.36
CA GLY A 502 -18.51 -9.43 2.52
C GLY A 502 -19.18 -9.51 1.16
N ILE A 503 -20.27 -10.28 1.06
CA ILE A 503 -21.10 -10.31 -0.13
C ILE A 503 -22.50 -9.85 0.26
N ALA A 504 -22.99 -8.84 -0.45
CA ALA A 504 -24.33 -8.30 -0.28
C ALA A 504 -25.08 -8.35 -1.61
N VAL A 505 -26.34 -8.78 -1.56
CA VAL A 505 -27.27 -8.65 -2.68
C VAL A 505 -27.86 -7.25 -2.60
N ARG A 506 -27.57 -6.38 -3.56
CA ARG A 506 -28.03 -4.98 -3.63
C ARG A 506 -29.41 -4.90 -4.25
N ASP A 507 -29.56 -5.50 -5.42
CA ASP A 507 -30.78 -5.44 -6.21
C ASP A 507 -31.08 -6.82 -6.81
N PHE A 508 -32.33 -7.25 -6.67
CA PHE A 508 -32.83 -8.49 -7.25
C PHE A 508 -33.27 -8.33 -8.71
N ARG A 509 -33.44 -7.09 -9.20
CA ARG A 509 -33.94 -6.80 -10.56
C ARG A 509 -32.89 -6.94 -11.64
N GLY A 510 -31.63 -6.72 -11.27
CA GLY A 510 -30.49 -6.85 -12.17
C GLY A 510 -30.10 -8.30 -12.47
N ILE A 511 -30.80 -9.31 -11.96
CA ILE A 511 -30.51 -10.73 -12.24
C ILE A 511 -31.80 -11.49 -12.51
N ALA A 512 -31.82 -12.32 -13.54
CA ALA A 512 -32.85 -13.31 -13.78
C ALA A 512 -32.30 -14.74 -13.70
N LYS A 513 -33.10 -15.68 -13.18
CA LYS A 513 -32.77 -17.11 -13.08
C LYS A 513 -33.63 -17.94 -14.01
N ASN A 514 -32.99 -18.83 -14.75
CA ASN A 514 -33.62 -19.99 -15.35
C ASN A 514 -33.22 -21.24 -14.56
N PRO A 515 -34.16 -22.07 -14.08
CA PRO A 515 -33.87 -23.33 -13.38
C PRO A 515 -32.99 -24.29 -14.19
N GLY A 516 -32.96 -24.14 -15.52
CA GLY A 516 -32.18 -24.97 -16.42
C GLY A 516 -32.72 -26.40 -16.49
N VAL A 517 -31.93 -27.29 -17.10
CA VAL A 517 -32.17 -28.73 -17.08
C VAL A 517 -30.91 -29.46 -16.62
N ALA A 518 -31.02 -30.76 -16.36
CA ALA A 518 -29.84 -31.58 -16.10
C ALA A 518 -28.95 -31.63 -17.35
N ILE A 519 -27.64 -31.45 -17.14
CA ILE A 519 -26.62 -31.64 -18.18
C ILE A 519 -26.21 -33.11 -18.09
N GLU A 520 -26.49 -33.88 -19.15
CA GLU A 520 -26.09 -35.30 -19.27
C GLU A 520 -24.59 -35.47 -19.50
#